data_AF-A0ABC9WZJ2-F1
#
_entry.id   AF-A0ABC9WZJ2-F1
#
_cell.length_a   1.000
_cell.length_b   1.000
_cell.length_c   1.000
_cell.angle_alpha   90.00
_cell.angle_beta   90.00
_cell.angle_gamma   90.00
#
_symmetry.space_group_name_H-M   'P 1'
#
loop_
_entity.id
_entity.type
_entity.pdbx_description
1 polymer ?
#
loop_
_entity_poly.entity_id
_entity_poly.type
_entity_poly.pdbx_seq_one_letter_code
_entity_poly.pdbx_strand_id
1 'polypeptide(L)' 'MALILHQLGRYSLAEKILRDAVQVNSTAHEVWNGLGEVLQAQGNDDAATECFLTALELEASSPVVPFTIIPRVL' A
#
# COMPACT_ATOMS: atom_id res chain seq x y z
N MET A 1 1.11 5.05 -9.26
CA MET A 1 2.41 5.67 -8.89
C MET A 1 3.56 4.65 -8.78
N ALA A 2 3.29 3.37 -8.50
CA ALA A 2 4.32 2.31 -8.44
C ALA A 2 5.19 2.19 -9.71
N LEU A 3 4.59 2.33 -10.90
CA LEU A 3 5.31 2.31 -12.18
C LEU A 3 6.40 3.40 -12.34
N ILE A 4 6.21 4.58 -11.73
CA ILE A 4 7.19 5.69 -11.84
C ILE A 4 8.44 5.38 -11.01
N LEU A 5 8.27 4.72 -9.87
CA LEU A 5 9.35 4.33 -8.97
C LEU A 5 10.13 3.12 -9.48
N HIS A 6 9.44 2.20 -10.18
CA HIS A 6 10.05 1.05 -10.84
C HIS A 6 11.08 1.47 -11.92
N GLN A 7 10.85 2.58 -12.61
CA GLN A 7 11.73 3.10 -13.67
C GLN A 7 12.98 3.83 -13.15
N LEU A 8 13.01 4.21 -11.86
CA LEU A 8 14.08 5.06 -11.31
C LEU A 8 15.20 4.29 -10.60
N GLY A 9 15.10 2.95 -10.44
CA GLY A 9 16.07 2.15 -9.67
C GLY A 9 16.18 2.57 -8.20
N ARG A 10 15.26 3.41 -7.73
CA ARG A 10 15.22 3.99 -6.38
C ARG A 10 14.18 3.29 -5.53
N TYR A 11 14.28 1.96 -5.47
CA TYR A 11 13.35 1.12 -4.71
C TYR A 11 13.29 1.50 -3.23
N SER A 12 14.40 1.94 -2.63
CA SER A 12 14.48 2.39 -1.24
C SER A 12 13.72 3.70 -0.98
N LEU A 13 13.66 4.59 -1.97
CA LEU A 13 12.86 5.82 -1.89
C LEU A 13 11.37 5.53 -2.09
N ALA A 14 11.06 4.58 -2.97
CA ALA A 14 9.73 4.05 -3.20
C ALA A 14 9.13 3.46 -1.92
N GLU A 15 9.89 2.58 -1.25
CA GLU A 15 9.49 1.96 0.01
C GLU A 15 9.22 3.03 1.07
N LYS A 16 10.08 4.05 1.17
CA LYS A 16 9.92 5.13 2.17
C LYS A 16 8.64 5.94 1.94
N ILE A 17 8.34 6.30 0.70
CA ILE A 17 7.10 7.01 0.34
C ILE A 17 5.88 6.13 0.63
N LEU A 18 5.95 4.84 0.30
CA LEU A 18 4.85 3.91 0.54
C LEU A 18 4.63 3.67 2.04
N ARG A 19 5.70 3.58 2.86
CA ARG A 19 5.59 3.51 4.33
C ARG A 19 4.94 4.76 4.92
N ASP A 20 5.31 5.95 4.46
CA ASP A 20 4.64 7.19 4.88
C ASP A 20 3.16 7.19 4.48
N ALA A 21 2.85 6.72 3.27
CA ALA A 21 1.47 6.59 2.81
C ALA A 21 0.66 5.57 3.62
N VAL A 22 1.25 4.44 4.03
CA VAL A 22 0.62 3.47 4.95
C VAL A 22 0.37 4.10 6.32
N GLN A 23 1.27 4.95 6.84
CA GLN A 23 1.04 5.66 8.10
C GLN A 23 -0.11 6.67 8.01
N VAL A 24 -0.24 7.36 6.89
CA VAL A 24 -1.30 8.36 6.68
C VAL A 24 -2.65 7.68 6.41
N ASN A 25 -2.66 6.60 5.63
CA ASN A 25 -3.87 5.90 5.24
C ASN A 25 -3.65 4.38 5.23
N SER A 26 -3.74 3.79 6.42
CA SER A 26 -3.49 2.36 6.62
C SER A 26 -4.54 1.44 5.97
N THR A 27 -5.68 1.99 5.56
CA THR A 27 -6.79 1.25 4.94
C THR A 27 -6.72 1.22 3.41
N ALA A 28 -5.73 1.88 2.81
CA ALA A 28 -5.55 1.91 1.37
C ALA A 28 -4.81 0.65 0.88
N HIS A 29 -5.58 -0.35 0.45
CA HIS A 29 -5.10 -1.57 -0.20
C HIS A 29 -4.16 -1.27 -1.40
N GLU A 30 -4.40 -0.20 -2.16
CA GLU A 30 -3.53 0.25 -3.27
C GLU A 30 -2.08 0.54 -2.82
N VAL A 31 -1.88 1.04 -1.61
CA VAL A 31 -0.55 1.38 -1.08
C VAL A 31 0.22 0.11 -0.70
N TRP A 32 -0.46 -0.86 -0.07
CA TRP A 32 0.11 -2.16 0.25
C TRP A 32 0.48 -2.95 -1.01
N ASN A 33 -0.35 -2.86 -2.05
CA ASN A 33 -0.08 -3.46 -3.35
C ASN A 33 1.20 -2.86 -3.98
N GLY A 34 1.33 -1.54 -3.96
CA GLY A 34 2.54 -0.85 -4.43
C GLY A 34 3.79 -1.16 -3.60
N LEU A 35 3.64 -1.41 -2.28
CA LEU A 35 4.74 -1.83 -1.40
C LEU A 35 5.21 -3.25 -1.74
N GLY A 36 4.27 -4.16 -2.01
CA GLY A 36 4.56 -5.52 -2.47
C GLY A 36 5.36 -5.52 -3.77
N GLU A 37 4.94 -4.76 -4.79
CA GLU A 37 5.66 -4.65 -6.07
C GLU A 37 7.09 -4.11 -5.89
N VAL A 38 7.27 -3.13 -5.01
CA VAL A 38 8.60 -2.56 -4.71
C VAL A 38 9.50 -3.56 -3.99
N LEU A 39 8.97 -4.29 -3.00
CA LEU A 39 9.72 -5.31 -2.27
C LEU A 39 10.09 -6.49 -3.16
N GLN A 40 9.18 -6.91 -4.05
CA GLN A 40 9.44 -7.94 -5.05
C GLN A 40 10.55 -7.50 -6.01
N ALA A 41 10.53 -6.24 -6.46
CA ALA A 41 11.59 -5.68 -7.30
C ALA A 41 12.94 -5.54 -6.57
N GLN A 42 12.95 -5.47 -5.24
CA GLN A 42 14.16 -5.53 -4.40
C GLN A 42 14.67 -6.97 -4.17
N GLY A 43 13.94 -7.99 -4.62
CA GLY A 43 14.24 -9.40 -4.39
C GLY A 43 13.82 -9.91 -2.99
N ASN A 44 12.94 -9.17 -2.31
CA ASN A 44 12.46 -9.50 -0.97
C ASN A 44 11.04 -10.08 -1.08
N ASP A 45 10.95 -11.26 -1.68
CA ASP A 45 9.69 -11.89 -2.05
C ASP A 45 8.82 -12.26 -0.85
N ASP A 46 9.41 -12.69 0.27
CA ASP A 46 8.66 -13.00 1.50
C ASP A 46 7.87 -11.78 2.01
N ALA A 47 8.55 -10.64 2.15
CA ALA A 47 7.94 -9.40 2.60
C ALA A 47 6.93 -8.85 1.59
N ALA A 48 7.17 -9.04 0.29
CA ALA A 48 6.22 -8.67 -0.76
C ALA A 48 4.92 -9.48 -0.62
N THR A 49 5.03 -10.78 -0.36
CA THR A 49 3.89 -11.68 -0.22
C THR A 49 3.03 -11.29 0.99
N GLU A 50 3.65 -10.96 2.13
CA GLU A 50 2.93 -10.43 3.29
C GLU A 50 2.19 -9.13 2.98
N CYS A 51 2.81 -8.22 2.21
CA CYS A 51 2.19 -6.96 1.78
C CYS A 51 0.99 -7.18 0.85
N PHE A 52 1.07 -8.14 -0.06
CA PHE A 52 -0.05 -8.50 -0.93
C PHE A 52 -1.20 -9.15 -0.15
N LEU A 53 -0.89 -10.00 0.83
CA LEU A 53 -1.91 -10.59 1.71
C LEU A 53 -2.65 -9.50 2.50
N THR A 54 -1.92 -8.56 3.10
CA THR A 54 -2.53 -7.42 3.81
C THR A 54 -3.33 -6.52 2.88
N ALA A 55 -2.86 -6.29 1.65
CA ALA A 55 -3.65 -5.56 0.64
C ALA A 55 -4.98 -6.24 0.35
N LEU A 56 -4.96 -7.58 0.19
CA LEU A 56 -6.14 -8.38 -0.11
C LEU A 56 -7.13 -8.43 1.07
N GLU A 57 -6.62 -8.55 2.30
CA GLU A 57 -7.45 -8.48 3.50
C GLU A 57 -8.10 -7.10 3.67
N LEU A 58 -7.36 -6.03 3.37
CA LEU A 58 -7.87 -4.67 3.40
C LEU A 58 -8.88 -4.39 2.30
N GLU A 59 -8.72 -4.96 1.10
CA GLU A 59 -9.69 -4.88 0.02
C GLU A 59 -10.97 -5.65 0.39
N ALA A 60 -10.83 -6.88 0.90
CA ALA A 60 -11.96 -7.71 1.33
C ALA A 60 -12.73 -7.09 2.51
N SER A 61 -12.03 -6.39 3.41
CA SER A 61 -12.61 -5.65 4.52
C SER A 61 -12.98 -4.20 4.14
N SER A 62 -12.65 -3.76 2.92
CA SER A 62 -12.95 -2.42 2.46
C SER A 62 -14.45 -2.28 2.24
N PRO A 63 -15.13 -1.36 2.94
CA PRO A 63 -16.51 -1.07 2.64
C PRO A 63 -16.57 -0.37 1.28
N VAL A 64 -17.66 -0.60 0.53
CA VAL A 64 -17.93 0.07 -0.76
C VAL A 64 -17.84 1.60 -0.67
N VAL A 65 -18.04 2.15 0.53
CA VAL A 65 -17.90 3.58 0.84
C VAL A 65 -17.02 3.78 2.07
N PRO A 66 -16.00 4.68 2.03
CA PRO A 66 -15.19 5.00 3.19
C PRO A 66 -16.06 5.47 4.35
N PHE A 67 -15.82 4.96 5.57
CA PHE A 67 -16.56 5.37 6.77
C PHE A 67 -16.44 6.88 7.08
N THR A 68 -15.47 7.56 6.48
CA THR A 68 -15.29 9.03 6.50
C THR A 68 -16.44 9.80 5.84
N ILE A 69 -17.29 9.14 5.03
CA ILE A 69 -18.49 9.75 4.43
C ILE A 69 -19.59 9.99 5.47
N ILE A 70 -19.59 9.27 6.60
CA ILE A 70 -20.56 9.51 7.67
C ILE A 70 -20.06 10.70 8.50
N PRO A 71 -20.70 11.87 8.42
CA PRO A 71 -20.26 13.01 9.21
C PRO A 71 -20.48 12.67 10.69
N ARG A 72 -19.40 12.73 11.50
CA ARG A 72 -19.49 12.70 12.98
C ARG A 72 -20.13 14.02 13.44
N VAL A 73 -21.41 14.17 13.19
CA VAL A 73 -22.22 15.23 13.80
C VAL A 73 -22.68 14.70 15.16
N LEU A 74 -22.34 15.44 16.21
CA LEU A 74 -22.74 15.18 17.59
C LEU A 74 -24.12 15.77 17.86
#